data_AF-A0A7V7XNH3-F1
#
_entry.id   AF-A0A7V7XNH3-F1
#
_cell.length_a   1.000
_cell.length_b   1.000
_cell.length_c   1.000
_cell.angle_alpha   90.00
_cell.angle_beta   90.00
_cell.angle_gamma   90.00
#
_symmetry.space_group_name_H-M   'P 1'
#
loop_
_entity.id
_entity.type
_entity.pdbx_description
1 polymer ?
#
loop_
_entity_poly.entity_id
_entity_poly.type
_entity_poly.pdbx_seq_one_letter_code
_entity_poly.pdbx_strand_id
1 'polypeptide(L)' 'MKLEFDPQADALYLRLNDAKIMETEQVRPGIILDFDSAGNVVGVEVLDVSKRLTQPEPTQAAA' A
#
# COMPACT_ATOMS: atom_id res chain seq x y z
N MET A 1 2.25 -5.74 13.42
CA MET A 1 1.58 -4.77 12.54
C MET A 1 2.00 -3.36 12.94
N LYS A 2 2.38 -2.53 11.97
CA LYS A 2 2.82 -1.13 12.17
C LYS A 2 2.34 -0.29 11.00
N LEU A 3 1.83 0.92 11.27
CA LEU A 3 1.45 1.90 10.25
C LEU A 3 2.38 3.10 10.36
N GLU A 4 2.96 3.50 9.24
CA GLU A 4 3.85 4.65 9.13
C GLU A 4 3.30 5.58 8.04
N PHE A 5 3.22 6.88 8.37
CA PHE A 5 2.79 7.90 7.43
C PHE A 5 3.86 8.97 7.38
N ASP A 6 4.36 9.24 6.17
CA ASP A 6 5.28 10.34 5.90
C ASP A 6 4.55 11.41 5.06
N PRO A 7 4.12 12.53 5.69
CA PRO A 7 3.44 13.60 4.97
C PRO A 7 4.37 14.38 4.03
N GLN A 8 5.70 14.36 4.23
CA GLN A 8 6.63 15.01 3.33
C GLN A 8 6.78 14.22 2.03
N ALA A 9 6.78 12.89 2.12
CA ALA A 9 6.80 11.99 0.97
C ALA A 9 5.40 11.74 0.35
N ASP A 10 4.32 12.18 1.00
CA ASP A 10 2.93 11.83 0.67
C ASP A 10 2.73 10.31 0.54
N ALA A 11 3.27 9.57 1.52
CA ALA A 11 3.37 8.11 1.51
C ALA A 11 2.85 7.47 2.80
N LEU A 12 2.18 6.33 2.66
CA LEU A 12 1.70 5.49 3.75
C LEU A 12 2.27 4.08 3.59
N TYR A 13 2.93 3.58 4.63
CA TYR A 13 3.42 2.22 4.69
C TYR A 13 2.71 1.44 5.81
N LEU A 14 2.05 0.34 5.43
CA LEU A 14 1.44 -0.61 6.35
C LEU A 14 2.29 -1.89 6.37
N ARG A 15 2.93 -2.13 7.51
CA ARG A 15 3.64 -3.36 7.80
C ARG A 15 2.69 -4.34 8.48
N LEU A 16 2.44 -5.49 7.85
CA LEU A 16 1.47 -6.48 8.36
C LEU A 16 2.08 -7.32 9.48
N ASN A 17 3.31 -7.83 9.29
CA ASN A 17 4.04 -8.64 10.26
C ASN A 17 5.56 -8.42 10.18
N ASP A 18 6.34 -9.16 10.97
CA ASP A 18 7.80 -8.99 11.05
C ASP A 18 8.58 -9.97 10.14
N ALA A 19 7.91 -10.70 9.25
CA ALA A 19 8.56 -11.68 8.36
C ALA A 19 9.40 -10.98 7.29
N LYS A 20 10.63 -11.43 7.04
CA LYS A 20 11.56 -10.75 6.13
C LYS A 20 10.95 -10.49 4.74
N ILE A 21 11.11 -9.26 4.24
CA ILE A 21 10.79 -8.89 2.86
C ILE A 21 11.83 -9.52 1.93
N MET A 22 11.36 -10.30 0.98
CA MET A 22 12.18 -10.96 -0.04
C MET A 22 12.04 -10.31 -1.40
N GLU A 23 10.86 -9.78 -1.70
CA GLU A 23 10.53 -9.14 -2.97
C GLU A 23 9.62 -7.95 -2.73
N THR A 24 9.76 -6.93 -3.57
CA THR A 24 8.93 -5.73 -3.56
C THR A 24 8.49 -5.47 -5.00
N GLU A 25 7.18 -5.30 -5.22
CA GLU A 25 6.60 -5.12 -6.54
C GLU A 25 5.61 -3.95 -6.57
N GLN A 26 5.73 -3.07 -7.56
CA GLN A 26 4.73 -2.06 -7.85
C GLN A 26 3.61 -2.65 -8.73
N VAL A 27 2.52 -3.07 -8.09
CA VAL A 27 1.39 -3.73 -8.77
C VAL A 27 0.47 -2.75 -9.51
N ARG A 28 0.45 -1.48 -9.09
CA ARG A 28 -0.22 -0.36 -9.78
C ARG A 28 0.60 0.91 -9.54
N PRO A 29 0.47 1.96 -10.37
CA PRO A 29 1.14 3.24 -10.11
C PRO A 29 0.87 3.72 -8.68
N GLY A 30 1.93 3.85 -7.88
CA GLY A 30 1.90 4.26 -6.47
C GLY A 30 1.27 3.27 -5.49
N ILE A 31 1.09 1.99 -5.87
CA ILE A 31 0.70 0.89 -4.97
C ILE A 31 1.77 -0.18 -5.07
N ILE A 32 2.45 -0.43 -3.96
CA ILE A 32 3.59 -1.36 -3.89
C ILE A 32 3.30 -2.40 -2.81
N LEU A 33 3.63 -3.66 -3.10
CA LEU A 33 3.50 -4.78 -2.18
C LEU A 33 4.86 -5.37 -1.88
N ASP A 34 5.07 -5.71 -0.61
CA ASP A 34 6.21 -6.49 -0.15
C ASP A 34 5.79 -7.93 0.10
N PHE A 35 6.59 -8.88 -0.36
CA PHE A 35 6.36 -10.31 -0.22
C PHE A 35 7.44 -11.00 0.61
N ASP A 36 7.05 -12.03 1.37
CA ASP A 36 7.98 -12.97 2.00
C ASP A 36 8.44 -14.07 1.02
N SER A 37 9.29 -15.00 1.50
CA SER A 37 9.80 -16.11 0.69
C SER A 37 8.74 -17.10 0.22
N ALA A 38 7.54 -17.09 0.82
CA ALA A 38 6.43 -17.94 0.46
C ALA A 38 5.42 -17.22 -0.45
N GLY A 39 5.70 -15.98 -0.84
CA GLY A 39 4.82 -15.16 -1.68
C GLY A 39 3.65 -14.55 -0.91
N ASN A 40 3.67 -14.52 0.42
CA ASN A 40 2.64 -13.82 1.19
C ASN A 40 2.95 -12.34 1.27
N VAL A 41 1.93 -11.49 1.19
CA VAL A 41 2.07 -10.05 1.42
C VAL A 41 2.40 -9.79 2.89
N VAL A 42 3.48 -9.05 3.13
CA VAL A 42 3.96 -8.66 4.46
C VAL A 42 4.01 -7.15 4.66
N GLY A 43 3.92 -6.38 3.58
CA GLY A 43 3.90 -4.92 3.59
C GLY A 43 3.13 -4.36 2.40
N VAL A 44 2.55 -3.18 2.60
CA VAL A 44 1.84 -2.41 1.57
C VAL A 44 2.29 -0.97 1.66
N GLU A 45 2.76 -0.40 0.56
CA GLU A 45 3.07 1.02 0.45
C GLU A 45 2.13 1.69 -0.56
N VAL A 46 1.61 2.85 -0.15
CA VAL A 46 0.75 3.70 -0.96
C VAL A 46 1.41 5.06 -1.09
N LEU A 47 1.71 5.46 -2.31
CA LEU A 47 2.21 6.79 -2.66
C LEU A 47 1.06 7.67 -3.17
N ASP A 48 1.28 8.99 -3.15
CA ASP A 48 0.31 10.01 -3.52
C ASP A 48 -0.99 9.88 -2.71
N VAL A 49 -0.86 9.62 -1.41
CA VAL A 49 -2.01 9.32 -0.51
C VAL A 49 -3.03 10.45 -0.55
N SER A 50 -2.58 11.70 -0.51
CA SER A 50 -3.43 12.89 -0.58
C SER A 50 -4.35 12.92 -1.81
N LYS A 51 -3.89 12.41 -2.95
CA LYS A 51 -4.64 12.36 -4.22
C LYS A 51 -5.65 11.20 -4.27
N ARG A 52 -5.44 10.16 -3.46
CA ARG A 52 -6.32 8.98 -3.41
C ARG A 52 -7.48 9.17 -2.45
N LEU A 53 -7.23 9.79 -1.30
CA LEU A 53 -8.26 10.08 -0.30
C LEU A 53 -9.25 11.18 -0.74
N THR A 54 -8.90 11.94 -1.77
CA THR A 54 -9.75 12.98 -2.37
C THR A 54 -10.61 12.46 -3.53
N GLN A 55 -10.45 11.20 -3.96
CA GLN A 55 -11.38 10.61 -4.91
C GLN A 55 -12.64 10.15 -4.17
N PRO A 56 -13.83 10.71 -4.45
CA PRO A 56 -15.06 10.10 -3.98
C PRO A 56 -15.11 8.68 -4.54
N GLU A 57 -15.43 7.70 -3.69
CA GLU A 57 -15.74 6.33 -4.11
C GLU A 57 -16.60 6.41 -5.38
N PRO A 58 -16.21 5.78 -6.51
CA PRO A 58 -17.12 5.64 -7.62
C PRO A 58 -18.29 4.85 -7.06
N THR A 59 -19.41 5.55 -6.84
CA THR A 59 -20.65 4.93 -6.40
C THR A 59 -20.89 3.80 -7.36
N GLN A 60 -20.86 2.56 -6.86
CA GLN A 60 -21.16 1.39 -7.66
C GLN A 60 -22.57 1.61 -8.20
N ALA A 61 -22.67 2.05 -9.45
CA ALA A 61 -23.92 2.22 -10.13
C ALA A 61 -24.53 0.83 -10.18
N ALA A 62 -25.59 0.65 -9.39
CA ALA A 62 -26.39 -0.56 -9.37
C ALA A 62 -26.73 -0.93 -10.82
N ALA A 63 -26.35 -2.13 -11.20
CA ALA A 63 -26.85 -2.85 -12.37
C ALA A 63 -27.56 -4.10 -11.86
#